data_AF-A7ICU4-F1
#
_entry.id   AF-A7ICU4-F1
#
_cell.length_a   1.000
_cell.length_b   1.000
_cell.length_c   1.000
_cell.angle_alpha   90.00
_cell.angle_beta   90.00
_cell.angle_gamma   90.00
#
_symmetry.space_group_name_H-M   'P 1'
#
loop_
_entity.id
_entity.type
_entity.pdbx_description
1 polymer ?
#
loop_
_entity_poly.entity_id
_entity_poly.type
_entity_poly.pdbx_seq_one_letter_code
_entity_poly.pdbx_strand_id
1 'polypeptide(L)'
;MAAQHRSPQPGRQLELFRALPGAFAPRDAQDLMAYPFFSLAKTHRVAPIDFISGDIAIRVEAVPDHGMATIWDADILIWAASQIVEARDAGLRTSRFMAATPYEILRFVGRGTSLRDYQRLKAALDRLQSTTVSTSIRQRTEGRRHRFSWINEWKERTDRDGKPAGIELIVPDWFYCAIVEDALVLTIDRAYFDLTGGLERWLYRIVRKHGGRQRRGWRFDFRHLHLKSGSLSPFKRFAFELRDIVRRQPLPGYTLFTEVEIGGRVLLTFEPSASCGKAVKAFVPSGTRTGVPSGTGLPCHREPKQVSSPGDENENCAPNLESNIESNLKRRAGDVDNCHLPYTSQDDGLPSFRKDGFHAPDPLTAGETMPADTSGASR
;
A
#
# COMPACT_ATOMS: atom_id res chain seq x y z
N MET A 1 30.54 21.64 0.26
CA MET A 1 29.76 21.90 1.49
C MET A 1 28.86 20.71 1.74
N ALA A 2 29.15 19.92 2.77
CA ALA A 2 28.43 18.68 3.08
C ALA A 2 27.11 18.98 3.80
N ALA A 3 26.01 18.40 3.32
CA ALA A 3 24.72 18.46 3.97
C ALA A 3 24.77 17.70 5.30
N GLN A 4 24.57 18.41 6.41
CA GLN A 4 24.49 17.83 7.75
C GLN A 4 23.22 16.98 7.85
N HIS A 5 23.39 15.66 8.00
CA HIS A 5 22.32 14.78 8.46
C HIS A 5 21.88 15.22 9.87
N ARG A 6 20.65 15.70 9.98
CA ARG A 6 20.04 16.06 11.26
C ARG A 6 19.63 14.78 11.97
N SER A 7 20.39 14.38 12.99
CA SER A 7 20.04 13.29 13.90
C SER A 7 18.66 13.52 14.53
N PRO A 8 17.84 12.47 14.76
CA PRO A 8 16.57 12.64 15.47
C PRO A 8 16.86 13.06 16.91
N GLN A 9 16.41 14.25 17.30
CA GLN A 9 16.51 14.73 18.68
C GLN A 9 15.56 13.91 19.56
N PRO A 10 16.04 13.28 20.66
CA PRO A 10 15.16 12.67 21.65
C PRO A 10 14.42 13.80 22.38
N GLY A 11 13.09 13.87 22.23
CA GLY A 11 12.24 14.81 22.97
C GLY A 11 11.42 15.79 22.13
N ARG A 12 11.44 15.72 20.78
CA ARG A 12 10.47 16.48 19.98
C ARG A 12 9.11 15.80 20.05
N GLN A 13 8.28 16.21 21.00
CA GLN A 13 6.87 15.83 21.05
C GLN A 13 6.24 16.13 19.68
N LEU A 14 5.68 15.10 19.03
CA LEU A 14 4.97 15.29 17.77
C LEU A 14 3.76 16.18 18.05
N GLU A 15 3.56 17.22 17.24
CA GLU A 15 2.35 18.03 17.34
C GLU A 15 1.15 17.18 16.92
N LEU A 16 0.06 17.26 17.68
CA LEU A 16 -1.13 16.46 17.42
C LEU A 16 -1.89 17.01 16.20
N PHE A 17 -2.08 16.16 15.20
CA PHE A 17 -2.95 16.43 14.05
C PHE A 17 -4.33 15.80 14.30
N ARG A 18 -5.38 16.62 14.39
CA ARG A 18 -6.75 16.12 14.53
C ARG A 18 -7.35 15.86 13.16
N ALA A 19 -8.10 14.76 13.05
CA ALA A 19 -8.83 14.42 11.85
C ALA A 19 -9.79 15.55 11.44
N LEU A 20 -9.83 15.84 10.14
CA LEU A 20 -10.72 16.83 9.55
C LEU A 20 -12.12 16.22 9.36
N PRO A 21 -13.19 16.97 9.68
CA PRO A 21 -14.54 16.61 9.30
C PRO A 21 -14.77 16.90 7.82
N GLY A 22 -15.45 16.00 7.11
CA GLY A 22 -15.82 16.24 5.71
C GLY A 22 -15.89 14.99 4.84
N ALA A 23 -16.52 15.12 3.68
CA ALA A 23 -16.64 14.06 2.69
C ALA A 23 -15.61 14.26 1.56
N PHE A 24 -14.32 14.21 1.88
CA PHE A 24 -13.27 14.25 0.87
C PHE A 24 -13.07 12.88 0.21
N ALA A 25 -12.52 12.91 -1.01
CA ALA A 25 -12.31 11.72 -1.82
C ALA A 25 -11.15 10.86 -1.26
N PRO A 26 -11.33 9.53 -1.08
CA PRO A 26 -10.28 8.70 -0.49
C PRO A 26 -8.99 8.69 -1.31
N ARG A 27 -7.85 8.67 -0.61
CA ARG A 27 -6.49 8.65 -1.17
C ARG A 27 -5.76 7.42 -0.65
N ASP A 28 -5.23 6.61 -1.56
CA ASP A 28 -4.37 5.47 -1.23
C ASP A 28 -2.92 5.78 -1.62
N ALA A 29 -1.97 5.20 -0.88
CA ALA A 29 -0.55 5.36 -1.14
C ALA A 29 -0.11 4.41 -2.27
N GLN A 30 0.58 4.94 -3.27
CA GLN A 30 0.89 4.20 -4.50
C GLN A 30 1.74 2.94 -4.26
N ASP A 31 2.65 2.97 -3.28
CA ASP A 31 3.44 1.80 -2.90
C ASP A 31 2.54 0.64 -2.43
N LEU A 32 1.50 0.96 -1.63
CA LEU A 32 0.53 -0.02 -1.10
C LEU A 32 -0.39 -0.58 -2.20
N MET A 33 -0.39 0.03 -3.37
CA MET A 33 -1.14 -0.42 -4.54
C MET A 33 -0.33 -1.32 -5.47
N ALA A 34 1.00 -1.21 -5.42
CA ALA A 34 1.89 -1.89 -6.36
C ALA A 34 2.47 -3.21 -5.82
N TYR A 35 2.55 -3.36 -4.49
CA TYR A 35 3.29 -4.43 -3.83
C TYR A 35 2.49 -5.17 -2.73
N PRO A 36 2.82 -6.44 -2.45
CA PRO A 36 2.06 -7.26 -1.51
C PRO A 36 2.48 -7.00 -0.05
N PHE A 37 1.87 -5.99 0.57
CA PHE A 37 2.12 -5.65 1.98
C PHE A 37 1.16 -6.29 2.97
N PHE A 38 0.06 -6.88 2.49
CA PHE A 38 -1.06 -7.33 3.31
C PHE A 38 -1.49 -8.75 2.96
N SER A 39 -2.00 -9.48 3.95
CA SER A 39 -2.71 -10.73 3.71
C SER A 39 -4.01 -10.47 2.93
N LEU A 40 -4.25 -11.26 1.86
CA LEU A 40 -5.47 -11.20 1.08
C LEU A 40 -6.60 -12.08 1.64
N ALA A 41 -6.32 -12.89 2.65
CA ALA A 41 -7.30 -13.74 3.32
C ALA A 41 -7.74 -13.12 4.65
N LYS A 42 -9.01 -13.35 5.03
CA LYS A 42 -9.53 -13.00 6.37
C LYS A 42 -9.03 -13.94 7.46
N THR A 43 -8.46 -15.08 7.06
CA THR A 43 -7.92 -16.08 7.98
C THR A 43 -6.63 -15.59 8.60
N HIS A 44 -6.42 -15.98 9.85
CA HIS A 44 -5.19 -15.71 10.59
C HIS A 44 -3.96 -16.23 9.82
N ARG A 45 -3.06 -15.33 9.43
CA ARG A 45 -1.83 -15.66 8.68
C ARG A 45 -0.61 -15.28 9.51
N VAL A 46 0.26 -16.25 9.77
CA VAL A 46 1.58 -16.04 10.37
C VAL A 46 2.73 -16.28 9.37
N ALA A 47 2.44 -17.01 8.29
CA ALA A 47 3.42 -17.26 7.24
C ALA A 47 3.81 -15.92 6.58
N PRO A 48 5.11 -15.61 6.46
CA PRO A 48 5.57 -14.33 5.94
C PRO A 48 5.15 -14.12 4.48
N ILE A 49 5.18 -12.86 4.04
CA ILE A 49 5.21 -12.52 2.62
C ILE A 49 6.66 -12.21 2.29
N ASP A 50 7.31 -13.04 1.48
CA ASP A 50 8.62 -12.75 0.89
C ASP A 50 8.41 -12.46 -0.60
N PHE A 51 8.67 -11.21 -1.01
CA PHE A 51 8.49 -10.74 -2.37
C PHE A 51 9.78 -10.15 -2.91
N ILE A 52 10.21 -10.61 -4.08
CA ILE A 52 11.41 -10.12 -4.79
C ILE A 52 11.02 -9.86 -6.24
N SER A 53 11.33 -8.66 -6.74
CA SER A 53 11.12 -8.28 -8.14
C SER A 53 12.15 -7.24 -8.56
N GLY A 54 13.09 -7.64 -9.42
CA GLY A 54 14.26 -6.80 -9.73
C GLY A 54 15.04 -6.47 -8.45
N ASP A 55 15.32 -5.19 -8.25
CA ASP A 55 16.07 -4.67 -7.08
C ASP A 55 15.17 -4.44 -5.85
N ILE A 56 13.87 -4.75 -5.97
CA ILE A 56 12.89 -4.58 -4.91
C ILE A 56 12.76 -5.88 -4.12
N ALA A 57 13.03 -5.80 -2.82
CA ALA A 57 12.80 -6.85 -1.86
C ALA A 57 11.85 -6.35 -0.78
N ILE A 58 10.83 -7.14 -0.47
CA ILE A 58 9.84 -6.88 0.58
C ILE A 58 9.68 -8.14 1.39
N ARG A 59 9.72 -8.00 2.71
CA ARG A 59 9.41 -9.05 3.66
C ARG A 59 8.40 -8.53 4.67
N VAL A 60 7.28 -9.23 4.82
CA VAL A 60 6.23 -8.91 5.80
C VAL A 60 6.13 -10.06 6.79
N GLU A 61 6.29 -9.74 8.06
CA GLU A 61 6.33 -10.69 9.16
C GLU A 61 5.22 -10.36 10.17
N ALA A 62 4.64 -11.40 10.75
CA ALA A 62 3.52 -11.28 11.68
C ALA A 62 3.87 -11.89 13.02
N VAL A 63 3.31 -11.32 14.09
CA VAL A 63 3.34 -11.91 15.43
C VAL A 63 2.25 -12.97 15.54
N PRO A 64 2.53 -14.16 16.10
CA PRO A 64 1.55 -15.26 16.20
C PRO A 64 0.23 -14.91 16.89
N ASP A 65 0.22 -14.00 17.87
CA ASP A 65 -0.99 -13.70 18.66
C ASP A 65 -2.02 -12.86 17.87
N HIS A 66 -1.54 -11.97 17.00
CA HIS A 66 -2.40 -11.05 16.25
C HIS A 66 -2.57 -11.45 14.78
N GLY A 67 -1.56 -12.12 14.22
CA GLY A 67 -1.47 -12.43 12.80
C GLY A 67 -1.09 -11.22 11.95
N MET A 68 -0.96 -11.45 10.65
CA MET A 68 -0.59 -10.44 9.67
C MET A 68 -1.73 -9.46 9.40
N ALA A 69 -1.38 -8.18 9.25
CA ALA A 69 -2.29 -7.17 8.75
C ALA A 69 -2.86 -7.59 7.39
N THR A 70 -4.18 -7.47 7.29
CA THR A 70 -4.96 -7.87 6.13
C THR A 70 -5.27 -6.67 5.25
N ILE A 71 -5.69 -6.93 4.02
CA ILE A 71 -6.04 -5.85 3.08
C ILE A 71 -7.25 -5.01 3.53
N TRP A 72 -8.06 -5.49 4.49
CA TRP A 72 -9.11 -4.69 5.12
C TRP A 72 -8.55 -3.72 6.17
N ASP A 73 -7.45 -4.07 6.83
CA ASP A 73 -6.80 -3.19 7.82
C ASP A 73 -6.17 -1.97 7.13
N ALA A 74 -5.78 -2.11 5.86
CA ALA A 74 -5.30 -1.01 5.02
C ALA A 74 -6.34 0.10 4.80
N ASP A 75 -7.62 -0.11 5.14
CA ASP A 75 -8.65 0.93 5.11
C ASP A 75 -8.32 2.07 6.08
N ILE A 76 -7.68 1.76 7.21
CA ILE A 76 -7.21 2.74 8.20
C ILE A 76 -6.08 3.59 7.59
N LEU A 77 -5.21 2.98 6.80
CA LEU A 77 -4.11 3.70 6.13
C LEU A 77 -4.65 4.59 5.00
N ILE A 78 -5.67 4.15 4.26
CA ILE A 78 -6.37 4.99 3.28
C ILE A 78 -6.99 6.20 3.99
N TRP A 79 -7.67 5.99 5.13
CA TRP A 79 -8.20 7.09 5.93
C TRP A 79 -7.09 8.07 6.36
N ALA A 80 -5.98 7.55 6.91
CA ALA A 80 -4.86 8.38 7.36
C ALA A 80 -4.24 9.19 6.22
N ALA A 81 -3.98 8.55 5.08
CA ALA A 81 -3.46 9.24 3.89
C ALA A 81 -4.41 10.33 3.39
N SER A 82 -5.71 10.04 3.35
CA SER A 82 -6.73 10.99 2.92
C SER A 82 -6.76 12.23 3.81
N GLN A 83 -6.69 12.04 5.14
CA GLN A 83 -6.64 13.13 6.12
C GLN A 83 -5.38 14.00 5.97
N ILE A 84 -4.21 13.36 5.79
CA ILE A 84 -2.93 14.07 5.62
C ILE A 84 -2.94 14.88 4.32
N VAL A 85 -3.40 14.29 3.21
CA VAL A 85 -3.49 14.97 1.91
C VAL A 85 -4.44 16.16 1.99
N GLU A 86 -5.64 15.96 2.55
CA GLU A 86 -6.65 17.02 2.67
C GLU A 86 -6.13 18.20 3.50
N ALA A 87 -5.52 17.92 4.65
CA ALA A 87 -4.94 18.96 5.50
C ALA A 87 -3.80 19.71 4.80
N ARG A 88 -2.91 18.99 4.10
CA ARG A 88 -1.82 19.59 3.34
C ARG A 88 -2.36 20.50 2.23
N ASP A 89 -3.34 20.02 1.47
CA ASP A 89 -3.92 20.75 0.35
C ASP A 89 -4.69 22.00 0.83
N ALA A 90 -5.26 21.94 2.05
CA ALA A 90 -5.85 23.09 2.76
C ALA A 90 -4.82 24.03 3.43
N GLY A 91 -3.50 23.78 3.27
CA GLY A 91 -2.44 24.60 3.87
C GLY A 91 -2.29 24.46 5.39
N LEU A 92 -2.90 23.42 5.99
CA LEU A 92 -2.79 23.11 7.41
C LEU A 92 -1.50 22.36 7.71
N ARG A 93 -1.00 22.50 8.94
CA ARG A 93 0.16 21.72 9.41
C ARG A 93 -0.26 20.26 9.62
N THR A 94 0.42 19.35 8.93
CA THR A 94 0.24 17.91 9.08
C THR A 94 1.25 17.33 10.07
N SER A 95 0.92 16.17 10.65
CA SER A 95 1.79 15.43 11.55
C SER A 95 1.58 13.93 11.41
N ARG A 96 2.60 13.15 11.79
CA ARG A 96 2.51 11.69 11.90
C ARG A 96 1.65 11.25 13.09
N PHE A 97 1.49 12.12 14.09
CA PHE A 97 0.69 11.86 15.27
C PHE A 97 -0.74 12.35 15.04
N MET A 98 -1.67 11.41 14.84
CA MET A 98 -3.05 11.66 14.46
C MET A 98 -4.01 11.36 15.63
N ALA A 99 -5.03 12.19 15.83
CA ALA A 99 -6.17 11.91 16.71
C ALA A 99 -7.48 11.88 15.93
N ALA A 100 -8.32 10.89 16.24
CA ALA A 100 -9.66 10.75 15.70
C ALA A 100 -10.57 10.01 16.68
N THR A 101 -11.88 10.06 16.44
CA THR A 101 -12.83 9.16 17.08
C THR A 101 -12.97 7.87 16.26
N PRO A 102 -13.28 6.72 16.91
CA PRO A 102 -13.63 5.50 16.18
C PRO A 102 -14.75 5.72 15.14
N TYR A 103 -15.72 6.57 15.49
CA TYR A 103 -16.83 6.95 14.62
C TYR A 103 -16.35 7.61 13.32
N GLU A 104 -15.43 8.58 13.38
CA GLU A 104 -14.89 9.26 12.20
C GLU A 104 -14.17 8.31 11.25
N ILE A 105 -13.33 7.41 11.79
CA ILE A 105 -12.62 6.41 10.98
C ILE A 105 -13.62 5.48 10.30
N LEU A 106 -14.54 4.89 11.07
CA LEU A 106 -15.48 3.88 10.57
C LEU A 106 -16.47 4.46 9.56
N ARG A 107 -16.98 5.67 9.81
CA ARG A 107 -17.85 6.35 8.85
C ARG A 107 -17.11 6.66 7.56
N PHE A 108 -15.85 7.09 7.63
CA PHE A 108 -15.06 7.36 6.43
C PHE A 108 -14.86 6.12 5.57
N VAL A 109 -14.56 4.96 6.18
CA VAL A 109 -14.33 3.69 5.47
C VAL A 109 -15.61 2.89 5.19
N GLY A 110 -16.79 3.50 5.36
CA GLY A 110 -18.08 2.88 5.05
C GLY A 110 -18.46 1.69 5.95
N ARG A 111 -17.95 1.64 7.18
CA ARG A 111 -18.24 0.57 8.17
C ARG A 111 -19.35 0.98 9.13
N GLY A 112 -19.97 -0.03 9.74
CA GLY A 112 -20.92 0.16 10.84
C GLY A 112 -20.24 0.75 12.08
N THR A 113 -21.06 1.28 12.98
CA THR A 113 -20.61 1.91 14.23
C THR A 113 -21.10 1.14 15.45
N SER A 114 -21.24 -0.18 15.31
CA SER A 114 -21.62 -1.06 16.41
C SER A 114 -20.43 -1.34 17.34
N LEU A 115 -20.69 -1.85 18.54
CA LEU A 115 -19.64 -2.31 19.45
C LEU A 115 -18.70 -3.34 18.77
N ARG A 116 -19.27 -4.21 17.94
CA ARG A 116 -18.51 -5.22 17.17
C ARG A 116 -17.57 -4.56 16.16
N ASP A 117 -18.01 -3.49 15.50
CA ASP A 117 -17.17 -2.77 14.55
C ASP A 117 -16.05 -2.00 15.25
N TYR A 118 -16.32 -1.50 16.46
CA TYR A 118 -15.29 -0.85 17.29
C TYR A 118 -14.24 -1.86 17.75
N GLN A 119 -14.64 -3.04 18.20
CA GLN A 119 -13.70 -4.13 18.53
C GLN A 119 -12.87 -4.57 17.32
N ARG A 120 -13.48 -4.62 16.12
CA ARG A 120 -12.76 -4.92 14.88
C ARG A 120 -11.74 -3.85 14.50
N LEU A 121 -12.06 -2.58 14.72
CA LEU A 121 -11.13 -1.47 14.53
C LEU A 121 -9.90 -1.62 15.45
N LYS A 122 -10.13 -1.93 16.74
CA LYS A 122 -9.03 -2.19 17.68
C LYS A 122 -8.15 -3.35 17.23
N ALA A 123 -8.76 -4.49 16.88
CA ALA A 123 -8.02 -5.65 16.38
C ALA A 123 -7.26 -5.35 15.08
N ALA A 124 -7.76 -4.44 14.24
CA ALA A 124 -7.06 -3.98 13.03
C ALA A 124 -5.85 -3.10 13.38
N LEU A 125 -5.98 -2.19 14.34
CA LEU A 125 -4.87 -1.38 14.85
C LEU A 125 -3.77 -2.26 15.47
N ASP A 126 -4.15 -3.27 16.27
CA ASP A 126 -3.22 -4.25 16.84
C ASP A 126 -2.46 -4.98 15.74
N ARG A 127 -3.15 -5.50 14.71
CA ARG A 127 -2.50 -6.17 13.57
C ARG A 127 -1.56 -5.24 12.80
N LEU A 128 -1.95 -3.98 12.59
CA LEU A 128 -1.12 -3.00 11.89
C LEU A 128 0.13 -2.63 12.72
N GLN A 129 0.02 -2.63 14.05
CA GLN A 129 1.15 -2.38 14.94
C GLN A 129 2.09 -3.59 15.05
N SER A 130 1.55 -4.80 15.12
CA SER A 130 2.32 -6.03 15.28
C SER A 130 2.93 -6.55 13.97
N THR A 131 2.44 -6.11 12.81
CA THR A 131 2.98 -6.53 11.50
C THR A 131 4.23 -5.72 11.17
N THR A 132 5.36 -6.41 11.01
CA THR A 132 6.65 -5.81 10.65
C THR A 132 6.88 -5.90 9.15
N VAL A 133 7.22 -4.79 8.52
CA VAL A 133 7.59 -4.70 7.11
C VAL A 133 9.07 -4.38 7.01
N SER A 134 9.81 -5.12 6.19
CA SER A 134 11.16 -4.76 5.73
C SER A 134 11.14 -4.58 4.21
N THR A 135 11.65 -3.45 3.71
CA THR A 135 11.62 -3.15 2.27
C THR A 135 12.86 -2.40 1.79
N SER A 136 13.29 -2.65 0.55
CA SER A 136 14.25 -1.80 -0.18
C SER A 136 13.59 -0.66 -0.97
N ILE A 137 12.25 -0.54 -0.95
CA ILE A 137 11.54 0.55 -1.63
C ILE A 137 11.98 1.90 -1.09
N ARG A 138 12.26 2.82 -2.02
CA ARG A 138 12.73 4.19 -1.76
C ARG A 138 14.07 4.23 -1.00
N GLN A 139 14.84 3.14 -1.01
CA GLN A 139 16.21 3.10 -0.53
C GLN A 139 17.16 3.30 -1.71
N ARG A 140 17.73 4.51 -1.83
CA ARG A 140 18.65 4.87 -2.92
C ARG A 140 20.02 4.18 -2.82
N THR A 141 20.37 3.66 -1.64
CA THR A 141 21.63 2.97 -1.40
C THR A 141 21.40 1.47 -1.41
N GLU A 142 22.10 0.77 -2.30
CA GLU A 142 22.06 -0.68 -2.40
C GLU A 142 22.36 -1.35 -1.06
N GLY A 143 21.58 -2.38 -0.72
CA GLY A 143 21.69 -3.10 0.55
C GLY A 143 21.00 -2.44 1.77
N ARG A 144 20.56 -1.18 1.69
CA ARG A 144 19.74 -0.59 2.77
C ARG A 144 18.31 -1.14 2.71
N ARG A 145 17.83 -1.58 3.88
CA ARG A 145 16.42 -1.96 4.07
C ARG A 145 15.84 -1.09 5.16
N HIS A 146 14.66 -0.55 4.91
CA HIS A 146 13.88 0.13 5.94
C HIS A 146 12.96 -0.88 6.61
N ARG A 147 12.89 -0.85 7.95
CA ARG A 147 12.01 -1.72 8.74
C ARG A 147 11.07 -0.87 9.58
N PHE A 148 9.78 -1.16 9.54
CA PHE A 148 8.74 -0.41 10.24
C PHE A 148 7.48 -1.25 10.46
N SER A 149 6.59 -0.77 11.33
CA SER A 149 5.20 -1.23 11.46
C SER A 149 4.25 -0.19 10.86
N TRP A 150 3.08 -0.61 10.37
CA TRP A 150 2.12 0.31 9.74
C TRP A 150 1.52 1.33 10.72
N ILE A 151 1.50 0.98 12.00
CA ILE A 151 1.19 1.87 13.11
C ILE A 151 2.32 1.69 14.13
N ASN A 152 3.07 2.76 14.43
CA ASN A 152 4.18 2.67 15.39
C ASN A 152 3.64 2.60 16.82
N GLU A 153 2.59 3.37 17.09
CA GLU A 153 1.96 3.48 18.40
C GLU A 153 0.49 3.84 18.19
N TRP A 154 -0.40 3.28 19.02
CA TRP A 154 -1.76 3.78 19.15
C TRP A 154 -2.24 3.67 20.59
N LYS A 155 -3.15 4.57 20.98
CA LYS A 155 -3.71 4.67 22.32
C LYS A 155 -5.20 4.96 22.24
N GLU A 156 -5.95 4.30 23.10
CA GLU A 156 -7.32 4.71 23.40
C GLU A 156 -7.27 5.89 24.37
N ARG A 157 -8.03 6.94 24.06
CA ARG A 157 -8.34 7.97 25.03
C ARG A 157 -9.66 7.64 25.69
N THR A 158 -9.66 7.79 26.99
CA THR A 158 -10.85 7.67 27.81
C THR A 158 -11.08 9.01 28.50
N ASP A 159 -12.32 9.48 28.51
CA ASP A 159 -12.72 10.66 29.28
C ASP A 159 -12.67 10.36 30.79
N ARG A 160 -12.77 11.39 31.62
CA ARG A 160 -12.81 11.32 33.08
C ARG A 160 -13.91 10.37 33.61
N ASP A 161 -14.98 10.21 32.84
CA ASP A 161 -16.10 9.32 33.14
C ASP A 161 -15.91 7.87 32.64
N GLY A 162 -14.74 7.50 32.12
CA GLY A 162 -14.50 6.15 31.59
C GLY A 162 -15.04 5.90 30.18
N LYS A 163 -15.55 6.93 29.50
CA LYS A 163 -16.11 6.83 28.13
C LYS A 163 -14.99 6.93 27.07
N PRO A 164 -15.03 6.14 25.98
CA PRO A 164 -14.07 6.28 24.88
C PRO A 164 -14.12 7.69 24.26
N ALA A 165 -13.08 8.48 24.47
CA ALA A 165 -12.93 9.87 24.01
C ALA A 165 -12.19 9.99 22.67
N GLY A 166 -11.58 8.90 22.20
CA GLY A 166 -10.94 8.86 20.88
C GLY A 166 -9.82 7.83 20.80
N ILE A 167 -9.15 7.85 19.66
CA ILE A 167 -7.95 7.09 19.33
C ILE A 167 -6.88 8.09 18.93
N GLU A 168 -5.69 7.89 19.47
CA GLU A 168 -4.47 8.55 19.02
C GLU A 168 -3.57 7.50 18.37
N LEU A 169 -2.94 7.83 17.24
CA LEU A 169 -2.06 6.89 16.53
C LEU A 169 -0.89 7.61 15.86
N ILE A 170 0.23 6.92 15.73
CA ILE A 170 1.43 7.39 15.06
C ILE A 170 1.68 6.53 13.83
N VAL A 171 1.57 7.13 12.64
CA VAL A 171 1.97 6.47 11.39
C VAL A 171 3.50 6.49 11.21
N PRO A 172 4.10 5.48 10.55
CA PRO A 172 5.53 5.44 10.32
C PRO A 172 5.99 6.56 9.41
N ASP A 173 7.24 7.00 9.63
CA ASP A 173 7.89 8.04 8.85
C ASP A 173 7.90 7.71 7.35
N TRP A 174 8.22 6.45 7.01
CA TRP A 174 8.20 5.94 5.64
C TRP A 174 6.87 6.16 4.90
N PHE A 175 5.74 5.98 5.60
CA PHE A 175 4.40 6.19 5.03
C PHE A 175 4.09 7.68 4.88
N TYR A 176 4.39 8.46 5.92
CA TYR A 176 4.15 9.90 5.92
C TYR A 176 4.97 10.65 4.87
N CYS A 177 6.27 10.35 4.74
CA CYS A 177 7.13 10.96 3.71
C CYS A 177 6.64 10.59 2.30
N ALA A 178 6.10 9.38 2.10
CA ALA A 178 5.51 8.99 0.81
C ALA A 178 4.38 9.93 0.40
N ILE A 179 3.57 10.35 1.37
CA ILE A 179 2.39 11.19 1.14
C ILE A 179 2.78 12.66 1.01
N VAL A 180 3.55 13.17 1.96
CA VAL A 180 3.82 14.60 2.09
C VAL A 180 4.95 15.06 1.18
N GLU A 181 6.06 14.31 1.14
CA GLU A 181 7.28 14.70 0.42
C GLU A 181 7.27 14.18 -1.02
N ASP A 182 6.98 12.90 -1.21
CA ASP A 182 7.04 12.26 -2.53
C ASP A 182 5.72 12.40 -3.32
N ALA A 183 4.64 12.86 -2.68
CA ALA A 183 3.29 12.96 -3.23
C ALA A 183 2.80 11.66 -3.92
N LEU A 184 3.22 10.50 -3.42
CA LEU A 184 2.91 9.17 -3.96
C LEU A 184 1.53 8.70 -3.52
N VAL A 185 0.50 9.47 -3.87
CA VAL A 185 -0.90 9.18 -3.57
C VAL A 185 -1.75 9.12 -4.85
N LEU A 186 -2.79 8.31 -4.83
CA LEU A 186 -3.83 8.30 -5.87
C LEU A 186 -5.21 8.37 -5.21
N THR A 187 -6.08 9.19 -5.79
CA THR A 187 -7.51 9.15 -5.48
C THR A 187 -8.07 7.79 -5.86
N ILE A 188 -8.90 7.20 -5.00
CA ILE A 188 -9.65 5.99 -5.29
C ILE A 188 -11.16 6.27 -5.20
N ASP A 189 -11.94 5.43 -5.87
CA ASP A 189 -13.39 5.47 -5.81
C ASP A 189 -13.86 5.05 -4.41
N ARG A 190 -14.86 5.76 -3.86
CA ARG A 190 -15.42 5.47 -2.53
C ARG A 190 -16.09 4.09 -2.48
N ALA A 191 -16.62 3.59 -3.59
CA ALA A 191 -17.17 2.23 -3.70
C ALA A 191 -16.10 1.13 -3.52
N TYR A 192 -14.81 1.47 -3.47
CA TYR A 192 -13.76 0.54 -3.04
C TYR A 192 -14.06 -0.09 -1.67
N PHE A 193 -14.67 0.67 -0.75
CA PHE A 193 -14.97 0.16 0.59
C PHE A 193 -16.05 -0.94 0.59
N ASP A 194 -16.85 -1.03 -0.47
CA ASP A 194 -17.90 -2.03 -0.65
C ASP A 194 -17.36 -3.38 -1.14
N LEU A 195 -16.12 -3.42 -1.66
CA LEU A 195 -15.46 -4.65 -2.11
C LEU A 195 -15.27 -5.63 -0.94
N THR A 196 -15.84 -6.82 -1.07
CA THR A 196 -15.90 -7.80 0.03
C THR A 196 -14.77 -8.83 0.00
N GLY A 197 -14.22 -9.12 -1.19
CA GLY A 197 -13.14 -10.09 -1.39
C GLY A 197 -11.75 -9.46 -1.27
N GLY A 198 -10.79 -10.17 -0.67
CA GLY A 198 -9.43 -9.65 -0.54
C GLY A 198 -8.68 -9.58 -1.87
N LEU A 199 -8.87 -10.57 -2.75
CA LEU A 199 -8.33 -10.53 -4.11
C LEU A 199 -8.93 -9.40 -4.95
N GLU A 200 -10.23 -9.09 -4.77
CA GLU A 200 -10.91 -7.97 -5.43
C GLU A 200 -10.31 -6.63 -5.01
N ARG A 201 -10.14 -6.41 -3.70
CA ARG A 201 -9.54 -5.19 -3.16
C ARG A 201 -8.12 -4.99 -3.65
N TRP A 202 -7.33 -6.07 -3.67
CA TRP A 202 -5.96 -6.03 -4.19
C TRP A 202 -5.95 -5.72 -5.68
N LEU A 203 -6.81 -6.39 -6.46
CA LEU A 203 -6.88 -6.19 -7.90
C LEU A 203 -7.30 -4.77 -8.24
N TYR A 204 -8.26 -4.19 -7.51
CA TYR A 204 -8.65 -2.79 -7.66
C TYR A 204 -7.45 -1.86 -7.54
N ARG A 205 -6.59 -2.06 -6.53
CA ARG A 205 -5.41 -1.21 -6.32
C ARG A 205 -4.41 -1.34 -7.47
N ILE A 206 -4.15 -2.56 -7.93
CA ILE A 206 -3.28 -2.83 -9.08
C ILE A 206 -3.84 -2.14 -10.33
N VAL A 207 -5.12 -2.36 -10.62
CA VAL A 207 -5.81 -1.76 -11.76
C VAL A 207 -5.79 -0.23 -11.68
N ARG A 208 -6.05 0.37 -10.50
CA ARG A 208 -6.03 1.82 -10.33
C ARG A 208 -4.64 2.42 -10.51
N LYS A 209 -3.59 1.73 -10.03
CA LYS A 209 -2.20 2.16 -10.19
C LYS A 209 -1.77 2.15 -11.66
N HIS A 210 -2.16 1.14 -12.42
CA HIS A 210 -1.72 0.93 -13.81
C HIS A 210 -2.70 1.44 -14.88
N GLY A 211 -3.97 1.62 -14.52
CA GLY A 211 -5.08 2.03 -15.39
C GLY A 211 -5.22 3.52 -15.57
N GLY A 212 -4.10 4.22 -15.74
CA GLY A 212 -4.06 5.64 -16.07
C GLY A 212 -4.60 5.94 -17.48
N ARG A 213 -4.13 7.02 -18.12
CA ARG A 213 -4.58 7.48 -19.45
C ARG A 213 -4.09 6.61 -20.61
N GLN A 214 -4.17 5.29 -20.49
CA GLN A 214 -3.78 4.37 -21.56
C GLN A 214 -5.00 3.94 -22.37
N ARG A 215 -5.16 4.55 -23.55
CA ARG A 215 -6.28 4.31 -24.48
C ARG A 215 -6.45 2.86 -24.94
N ARG A 216 -5.41 2.02 -24.79
CA ARG A 216 -5.42 0.61 -25.25
C ARG A 216 -5.58 -0.40 -24.09
N GLY A 217 -5.91 0.09 -22.90
CA GLY A 217 -5.93 -0.71 -21.68
C GLY A 217 -4.55 -1.19 -21.25
N TRP A 218 -4.48 -1.87 -20.11
CA TRP A 218 -3.28 -2.53 -19.61
C TRP A 218 -3.49 -4.04 -19.54
N ARG A 219 -2.42 -4.82 -19.77
CA ARG A 219 -2.45 -6.29 -19.75
C ARG A 219 -1.52 -6.83 -18.66
N PHE A 220 -2.00 -7.83 -17.92
CA PHE A 220 -1.17 -8.63 -17.02
C PHE A 220 -1.38 -10.11 -17.26
N ASP A 221 -0.28 -10.86 -17.34
CA ASP A 221 -0.36 -12.31 -17.29
C ASP A 221 -0.84 -12.79 -15.90
N PHE A 222 -1.70 -13.81 -15.88
CA PHE A 222 -2.25 -14.36 -14.65
C PHE A 222 -1.17 -14.91 -13.71
N ARG A 223 -0.09 -15.51 -14.24
CA ARG A 223 1.01 -16.01 -13.39
C ARG A 223 1.76 -14.85 -12.76
N HIS A 224 2.01 -13.79 -13.54
CA HIS A 224 2.60 -12.57 -13.00
C HIS A 224 1.74 -11.97 -11.88
N LEU A 225 0.42 -11.89 -12.05
CA LEU A 225 -0.49 -11.42 -10.99
C LEU A 225 -0.45 -12.31 -9.74
N HIS A 226 -0.40 -13.64 -9.92
CA HIS A 226 -0.31 -14.57 -8.79
C HIS A 226 0.95 -14.32 -7.96
N LEU A 227 2.11 -14.17 -8.61
CA LEU A 227 3.37 -13.82 -7.94
C LEU A 227 3.29 -12.44 -7.27
N LYS A 228 2.77 -11.43 -7.98
CA LYS A 228 2.62 -10.05 -7.49
C LYS A 228 1.67 -9.94 -6.29
N SER A 229 0.70 -10.85 -6.17
CA SER A 229 -0.31 -10.83 -5.11
C SER A 229 0.20 -11.25 -3.72
N GLY A 230 1.30 -12.01 -3.66
CA GLY A 230 1.74 -12.64 -2.40
C GLY A 230 0.72 -13.63 -1.81
N SER A 231 -0.23 -14.11 -2.62
CA SER A 231 -1.27 -15.06 -2.22
C SER A 231 -0.69 -16.45 -1.96
N LEU A 232 -1.14 -17.09 -0.87
CA LEU A 232 -0.82 -18.49 -0.55
C LEU A 232 -1.71 -19.48 -1.30
N SER A 233 -2.76 -19.01 -1.96
CA SER A 233 -3.68 -19.88 -2.70
C SER A 233 -2.95 -20.53 -3.88
N PRO A 234 -3.19 -21.83 -4.17
CA PRO A 234 -2.68 -22.47 -5.37
C PRO A 234 -3.11 -21.71 -6.62
N PHE A 235 -2.24 -21.64 -7.64
CA PHE A 235 -2.51 -20.87 -8.86
C PHE A 235 -3.86 -21.21 -9.50
N LYS A 236 -4.26 -22.48 -9.54
CA LYS A 236 -5.57 -22.90 -10.11
C LYS A 236 -6.73 -22.19 -9.42
N ARG A 237 -6.68 -22.09 -8.08
CA ARG A 237 -7.69 -21.40 -7.28
C ARG A 237 -7.63 -19.89 -7.49
N PHE A 238 -6.44 -19.31 -7.50
CA PHE A 238 -6.23 -17.89 -7.80
C PHE A 238 -6.81 -17.50 -9.17
N ALA A 239 -6.49 -18.28 -10.21
CA ALA A 239 -6.98 -18.06 -11.56
C ALA A 239 -8.51 -18.27 -11.68
N PHE A 240 -9.09 -19.18 -10.89
CA PHE A 240 -10.54 -19.34 -10.80
C PHE A 240 -11.19 -18.09 -10.18
N GLU A 241 -10.69 -17.63 -9.05
CA GLU A 241 -11.21 -16.41 -8.38
C GLU A 241 -11.03 -15.18 -9.27
N LEU A 242 -9.90 -15.03 -9.96
CA LEU A 242 -9.68 -13.91 -10.87
C LEU A 242 -10.67 -13.91 -12.04
N ARG A 243 -10.97 -15.07 -12.63
CA ARG A 243 -12.02 -15.19 -13.65
C ARG A 243 -13.41 -14.87 -13.11
N ASP A 244 -13.70 -15.26 -11.87
CA ASP A 244 -14.98 -14.92 -11.23
C ASP A 244 -15.12 -13.40 -11.01
N ILE A 245 -14.05 -12.72 -10.62
CA ILE A 245 -14.00 -11.25 -10.54
C ILE A 245 -14.25 -10.62 -11.91
N VAL A 246 -13.58 -11.10 -12.96
CA VAL A 246 -13.81 -10.64 -14.35
C VAL A 246 -15.27 -10.88 -14.75
N ARG A 247 -15.87 -12.02 -14.40
CA ARG A 247 -17.27 -12.32 -14.72
C ARG A 247 -18.25 -11.37 -14.02
N ARG A 248 -18.02 -11.06 -12.74
CA ARG A 248 -18.92 -10.22 -11.92
C ARG A 248 -18.73 -8.73 -12.10
N GLN A 249 -17.57 -8.29 -12.64
CA GLN A 249 -17.21 -6.88 -12.83
C GLN A 249 -17.40 -6.01 -11.56
N PRO A 250 -16.91 -6.42 -10.37
CA PRO A 250 -17.18 -5.68 -9.15
C PRO A 250 -16.31 -4.42 -8.99
N LEU A 251 -15.31 -4.19 -9.86
CA LEU A 251 -14.32 -3.13 -9.65
C LEU A 251 -14.87 -1.77 -10.11
N PRO A 252 -15.10 -0.81 -9.19
CA PRO A 252 -15.69 0.46 -9.56
C PRO A 252 -14.78 1.25 -10.51
N GLY A 253 -15.36 1.81 -11.56
CA GLY A 253 -14.64 2.64 -12.54
C GLY A 253 -13.79 1.86 -13.57
N TYR A 254 -13.85 0.52 -13.58
CA TYR A 254 -13.06 -0.32 -14.48
C TYR A 254 -13.87 -1.46 -15.07
N THR A 255 -13.59 -1.78 -16.33
CA THR A 255 -14.09 -2.99 -16.99
C THR A 255 -12.93 -3.94 -17.24
N LEU A 256 -13.11 -5.20 -16.85
CA LEU A 256 -12.10 -6.25 -16.93
C LEU A 256 -12.41 -7.23 -18.06
N PHE A 257 -11.37 -7.79 -18.68
CA PHE A 257 -11.48 -8.79 -19.72
C PHE A 257 -10.42 -9.87 -19.53
N THR A 258 -10.67 -11.03 -20.11
CA THR A 258 -9.66 -12.09 -20.21
C THR A 258 -9.34 -12.32 -21.68
N GLU A 259 -8.06 -12.25 -22.03
CA GLU A 259 -7.54 -12.58 -23.34
C GLU A 259 -6.73 -13.88 -23.23
N VAL A 260 -6.82 -14.75 -24.24
CA VAL A 260 -5.97 -15.94 -24.34
C VAL A 260 -5.07 -15.76 -25.55
N GLU A 261 -3.77 -15.71 -25.32
CA GLU A 261 -2.78 -15.63 -26.40
C GLU A 261 -2.64 -16.97 -27.12
N ILE A 262 -2.10 -16.95 -28.34
CA ILE A 262 -1.85 -18.13 -29.18
C ILE A 262 -0.98 -19.18 -28.44
N GLY A 263 -0.12 -18.74 -27.51
CA GLY A 263 0.69 -19.61 -26.64
C GLY A 263 -0.01 -20.16 -25.39
N GLY A 264 -1.34 -20.00 -25.26
CA GLY A 264 -2.13 -20.49 -24.12
C GLY A 264 -1.99 -19.66 -22.83
N ARG A 265 -1.26 -18.54 -22.88
CA ARG A 265 -1.17 -17.60 -21.75
C ARG A 265 -2.49 -16.86 -21.59
N VAL A 266 -2.91 -16.72 -20.34
CA VAL A 266 -4.16 -16.04 -20.00
C VAL A 266 -3.81 -14.68 -19.43
N LEU A 267 -4.25 -13.64 -20.12
CA LEU A 267 -4.03 -12.26 -19.74
C LEU A 267 -5.29 -11.66 -19.15
N LEU A 268 -5.12 -10.87 -18.10
CA LEU A 268 -6.10 -9.91 -17.63
C LEU A 268 -5.89 -8.60 -18.39
N THR A 269 -6.92 -8.13 -19.08
CA THR A 269 -6.96 -6.79 -19.67
C THR A 269 -7.96 -5.93 -18.91
N PHE A 270 -7.72 -4.64 -18.80
CA PHE A 270 -8.70 -3.72 -18.22
C PHE A 270 -8.62 -2.33 -18.82
N GLU A 271 -9.75 -1.63 -18.77
CA GLU A 271 -9.89 -0.25 -19.21
C GLU A 271 -10.79 0.55 -18.24
N PRO A 272 -10.61 1.87 -18.14
CA PRO A 272 -11.52 2.73 -17.37
C PRO A 272 -12.94 2.65 -17.96
N SER A 273 -13.96 2.46 -17.11
CA SER A 273 -15.36 2.52 -17.55
C SER A 273 -15.77 3.97 -17.80
N ALA A 274 -16.64 4.21 -18.79
CA ALA A 274 -17.10 5.54 -19.20
C ALA A 274 -17.82 6.36 -18.10
N SER A 275 -18.14 5.73 -16.96
CA SER A 275 -18.68 6.39 -15.75
C SER A 275 -17.62 7.14 -14.93
N CYS A 276 -16.32 6.98 -15.25
CA CYS A 276 -15.28 7.83 -14.69
C CYS A 276 -15.45 9.23 -15.30
N GLY A 277 -15.84 10.23 -14.48
CA GLY A 277 -16.27 11.57 -14.88
C GLY A 277 -15.49 12.17 -16.07
N LYS A 278 -16.21 12.92 -16.93
CA LYS A 278 -15.70 13.51 -18.18
C LYS A 278 -14.31 14.13 -18.00
N ALA A 279 -13.41 13.81 -18.93
CA ALA A 279 -12.06 14.36 -18.97
C ALA A 279 -12.08 15.89 -19.11
N VAL A 280 -11.59 16.60 -18.09
CA VAL A 280 -11.32 18.03 -18.17
C VAL A 280 -10.01 18.25 -18.94
N LYS A 281 -10.02 19.17 -19.92
CA LYS A 281 -8.81 19.59 -20.64
C LYS A 281 -7.81 20.17 -19.65
N ALA A 282 -6.59 19.64 -19.67
CA ALA A 282 -5.47 20.24 -18.94
C ALA A 282 -5.08 21.56 -19.62
N PHE A 283 -5.58 22.68 -19.12
CA PHE A 283 -5.00 23.98 -19.39
C PHE A 283 -4.10 24.34 -18.20
N VAL A 284 -2.79 24.15 -18.37
CA VAL A 284 -1.77 24.68 -17.47
C VAL A 284 -1.14 25.85 -18.21
N PRO A 285 -1.27 27.10 -17.75
CA PRO A 285 -0.40 28.18 -18.22
C PRO A 285 1.00 27.90 -17.66
N SER A 286 1.81 27.17 -18.41
CA SER A 286 3.25 27.13 -18.18
C SER A 286 3.81 28.47 -18.64
N GLY A 287 4.40 29.22 -17.73
CA GLY A 287 4.83 30.59 -17.98
C GLY A 287 6.01 31.01 -17.11
N THR A 288 6.98 30.13 -16.88
CA THR A 288 8.33 30.60 -16.51
C THR A 288 8.99 31.12 -17.77
N ARG A 289 9.08 32.46 -17.93
CA ARG A 289 10.11 33.07 -18.77
C ARG A 289 11.15 33.67 -17.84
N THR A 290 12.36 33.12 -17.92
CA THR A 290 13.58 33.65 -17.33
C THR A 290 13.80 35.09 -17.81
N GLY A 291 14.15 35.97 -16.88
CA GLY A 291 14.57 37.34 -17.15
C GLY A 291 14.49 38.22 -15.91
N VAL A 292 15.51 38.17 -15.04
CA VAL A 292 15.80 39.21 -14.03
C VAL A 292 16.48 40.38 -14.78
N PRO A 293 16.05 41.65 -14.64
CA PRO A 293 16.56 42.50 -13.55
C PRO A 293 15.59 43.54 -12.92
N SER A 294 15.84 43.74 -11.62
CA SER A 294 15.73 44.97 -10.81
C SER A 294 14.46 45.83 -10.79
N GLY A 295 13.96 46.05 -9.57
CA GLY A 295 13.53 47.38 -9.14
C GLY A 295 12.06 47.55 -8.74
N THR A 296 11.85 47.68 -7.42
CA THR A 296 10.84 48.54 -6.77
C THR A 296 9.41 48.01 -6.57
N GLY A 297 9.01 47.93 -5.29
CA GLY A 297 7.68 48.33 -4.80
C GLY A 297 6.55 47.28 -4.78
N LEU A 298 6.26 46.74 -3.60
CA LEU A 298 4.89 46.37 -3.18
C LEU A 298 4.36 47.50 -2.27
N PRO A 299 3.08 47.56 -1.86
CA PRO A 299 1.86 46.88 -2.37
C PRO A 299 0.67 47.88 -2.49
N CYS A 300 -0.53 47.43 -2.91
CA CYS A 300 -1.87 47.90 -2.41
C CYS A 300 -3.06 47.26 -3.19
N HIS A 301 -3.96 46.58 -2.45
CA HIS A 301 -5.46 46.53 -2.55
C HIS A 301 -6.20 46.28 -3.90
N ARG A 302 -7.39 45.66 -4.05
CA ARG A 302 -8.41 44.96 -3.21
C ARG A 302 -9.52 44.38 -4.15
N GLU A 303 -10.04 43.17 -3.86
CA GLU A 303 -11.41 42.55 -4.07
C GLU A 303 -12.21 42.71 -5.40
N PRO A 304 -13.29 41.92 -5.69
CA PRO A 304 -14.00 40.89 -4.88
C PRO A 304 -14.20 39.55 -5.62
N LYS A 305 -14.68 38.49 -4.93
CA LYS A 305 -15.46 37.44 -5.59
C LYS A 305 -16.76 37.14 -4.85
N GLN A 306 -17.78 37.04 -5.69
CA GLN A 306 -19.21 36.98 -5.39
C GLN A 306 -19.62 35.65 -4.74
N VAL A 307 -20.71 35.75 -3.97
CA VAL A 307 -21.48 34.64 -3.42
C VAL A 307 -22.30 33.97 -4.52
N SER A 308 -22.24 32.64 -4.63
CA SER A 308 -23.32 31.82 -5.19
C SER A 308 -23.16 30.32 -4.87
N SER A 309 -24.04 29.86 -3.97
CA SER A 309 -24.81 28.59 -3.90
C SER A 309 -24.16 27.19 -3.97
N PRO A 310 -24.68 26.20 -3.21
CA PRO A 310 -24.09 24.87 -3.08
C PRO A 310 -24.50 23.96 -4.24
N GLY A 311 -23.50 23.43 -4.95
CA GLY A 311 -23.66 22.39 -5.98
C GLY A 311 -22.81 21.17 -5.61
N ASP A 312 -23.36 19.98 -5.86
CA ASP A 312 -22.73 18.67 -5.68
C ASP A 312 -21.32 18.62 -6.32
N GLU A 313 -20.27 18.62 -5.50
CA GLU A 313 -18.90 18.46 -5.96
C GLU A 313 -18.31 17.15 -5.44
N ASN A 314 -18.37 16.13 -6.30
CA ASN A 314 -17.52 14.94 -6.22
C ASN A 314 -16.67 14.89 -7.51
N GLU A 315 -15.86 15.93 -7.73
CA GLU A 315 -14.95 16.00 -8.87
C GLU A 315 -13.57 15.44 -8.50
N ASN A 316 -13.19 14.38 -9.21
CA ASN A 316 -11.87 13.74 -9.10
C ASN A 316 -10.82 14.56 -9.87
N CYS A 317 -10.05 15.39 -9.18
CA CYS A 317 -8.95 16.16 -9.77
C CYS A 317 -7.55 15.66 -9.35
N ALA A 318 -6.85 14.97 -10.26
CA ALA A 318 -5.38 14.99 -10.49
C ALA A 318 -4.94 13.87 -11.48
N PRO A 319 -3.96 14.09 -12.38
CA PRO A 319 -3.53 13.09 -13.39
C PRO A 319 -2.40 12.15 -12.91
N ASN A 320 -2.52 10.85 -13.24
CA ASN A 320 -1.48 9.81 -13.13
C ASN A 320 -0.54 9.87 -14.35
N LEU A 321 0.32 10.90 -14.46
CA LEU A 321 1.19 11.06 -15.64
C LEU A 321 2.67 10.65 -15.45
N GLU A 322 3.17 10.43 -14.23
CA GLU A 322 4.62 10.30 -14.03
C GLU A 322 5.12 8.93 -13.52
N SER A 323 4.26 7.92 -13.32
CA SER A 323 4.70 6.74 -12.54
C SER A 323 4.84 5.41 -13.31
N ASN A 324 5.05 5.41 -14.63
CA ASN A 324 4.91 4.18 -15.42
C ASN A 324 6.15 3.68 -16.17
N ILE A 325 7.35 4.19 -15.88
CA ILE A 325 8.56 3.79 -16.64
C ILE A 325 9.47 2.84 -15.83
N GLU A 326 9.65 3.03 -14.52
CA GLU A 326 10.73 2.32 -13.80
C GLU A 326 10.37 0.93 -13.25
N SER A 327 9.09 0.59 -13.07
CA SER A 327 8.73 -0.71 -12.47
C SER A 327 8.84 -1.91 -13.41
N ASN A 328 9.05 -1.69 -14.72
CA ASN A 328 9.03 -2.77 -15.73
C ASN A 328 10.22 -2.75 -16.71
N LEU A 329 11.17 -1.83 -16.58
CA LEU A 329 12.36 -1.78 -17.44
C LEU A 329 13.53 -2.53 -16.79
N LYS A 330 13.52 -3.87 -16.87
CA LYS A 330 14.72 -4.71 -17.00
C LYS A 330 14.33 -6.19 -17.18
N ARG A 331 13.80 -6.51 -18.37
CA ARG A 331 14.09 -7.74 -19.12
C ARG A 331 13.65 -7.52 -20.57
N ARG A 332 14.46 -6.82 -21.34
CA ARG A 332 14.53 -6.94 -22.80
C ARG A 332 15.96 -6.70 -23.27
N ALA A 333 16.66 -7.80 -23.51
CA ALA A 333 17.41 -7.96 -24.74
C ALA A 333 16.93 -9.31 -25.29
N GLY A 334 16.20 -9.29 -26.41
CA GLY A 334 15.51 -10.46 -26.98
C GLY A 334 14.13 -10.09 -27.52
N ASP A 335 14.14 -9.57 -28.74
CA ASP A 335 13.09 -9.52 -29.76
C ASP A 335 11.69 -8.98 -29.42
N VAL A 336 11.47 -7.73 -29.82
CA VAL A 336 10.20 -7.32 -30.42
C VAL A 336 10.51 -6.75 -31.78
N ASP A 337 10.29 -7.56 -32.81
CA ASP A 337 9.93 -7.09 -34.13
C ASP A 337 8.72 -7.90 -34.63
N ASN A 338 7.76 -7.16 -35.19
CA ASN A 338 6.58 -7.69 -35.84
C ASN A 338 6.97 -8.39 -37.16
N CYS A 339 6.28 -9.50 -37.46
CA CYS A 339 5.89 -10.07 -38.77
C CYS A 339 6.34 -11.52 -39.05
N HIS A 340 5.33 -12.38 -39.29
CA HIS A 340 5.26 -13.61 -40.11
C HIS A 340 6.33 -14.75 -40.01
N LEU A 341 5.90 -15.89 -39.41
CA LEU A 341 6.16 -17.35 -39.67
C LEU A 341 7.59 -17.91 -39.90
N PRO A 342 7.86 -19.24 -39.70
CA PRO A 342 7.29 -20.23 -38.77
C PRO A 342 8.36 -21.00 -37.94
N TYR A 343 7.92 -21.49 -36.77
CA TYR A 343 8.37 -22.66 -35.98
C TYR A 343 9.82 -23.20 -36.11
N THR A 344 10.59 -23.10 -35.02
CA THR A 344 11.48 -24.16 -34.53
C THR A 344 11.55 -24.16 -33.01
N SER A 345 11.42 -25.36 -32.46
CA SER A 345 11.40 -25.71 -31.04
C SER A 345 12.80 -25.70 -30.42
N GLN A 346 12.96 -25.04 -29.27
CA GLN A 346 13.99 -25.40 -28.30
C GLN A 346 13.57 -25.03 -26.87
N ASP A 347 13.83 -26.00 -26.00
CA ASP A 347 13.48 -26.16 -24.61
C ASP A 347 14.35 -25.23 -23.74
N ASP A 348 13.76 -24.45 -22.81
CA ASP A 348 14.56 -23.70 -21.82
C ASP A 348 13.84 -23.57 -20.46
N GLY A 349 14.58 -24.03 -19.44
CA GLY A 349 14.20 -24.31 -18.06
C GLY A 349 13.44 -23.24 -17.28
N LEU A 350 12.46 -23.70 -16.50
CA LEU A 350 11.88 -22.96 -15.38
C LEU A 350 12.91 -22.73 -14.25
N PRO A 351 12.88 -21.58 -13.54
CA PRO A 351 13.68 -21.40 -12.34
C PRO A 351 13.16 -22.25 -11.17
N SER A 352 14.08 -22.90 -10.45
CA SER A 352 13.79 -23.78 -9.31
C SER A 352 13.64 -23.00 -8.00
N PHE A 353 12.73 -23.48 -7.14
CA PHE A 353 12.66 -23.09 -5.73
C PHE A 353 13.38 -24.14 -4.89
N ARG A 354 14.36 -23.75 -4.08
CA ARG A 354 14.81 -24.57 -2.94
C ARG A 354 13.82 -24.37 -1.79
N LYS A 355 13.30 -25.49 -1.31
CA LYS A 355 12.43 -25.57 -0.13
C LYS A 355 13.14 -26.46 0.88
N ASP A 356 14.26 -25.98 1.40
CA ASP A 356 14.99 -26.69 2.45
C ASP A 356 14.53 -26.18 3.81
N GLY A 357 13.93 -27.10 4.57
CA GLY A 357 13.51 -26.90 5.94
C GLY A 357 14.71 -26.77 6.87
N PHE A 358 14.59 -25.88 7.85
CA PHE A 358 15.50 -25.84 8.98
C PHE A 358 15.17 -27.02 9.90
N HIS A 359 16.16 -27.91 10.10
CA HIS A 359 16.20 -28.80 11.26
C HIS A 359 16.50 -27.97 12.51
N ALA A 360 15.61 -28.03 13.49
CA ALA A 360 15.90 -27.58 14.84
C ALA A 360 16.89 -28.55 15.52
N PRO A 361 17.83 -28.08 16.33
CA PRO A 361 18.67 -28.97 17.15
C PRO A 361 17.85 -29.53 18.32
N ASP A 362 18.00 -30.83 18.57
CA ASP A 362 17.33 -31.57 19.65
C ASP A 362 17.70 -31.03 21.04
N PRO A 363 16.79 -31.08 22.02
CA PRO A 363 17.05 -30.64 23.38
C PRO A 363 17.92 -31.63 24.15
N LEU A 364 18.90 -31.09 24.89
CA LEU A 364 19.79 -31.80 25.81
C LEU A 364 19.00 -32.52 26.91
N THR A 365 19.15 -33.84 26.98
CA THR A 365 18.70 -34.70 28.07
C THR A 365 19.63 -34.55 29.28
N ALA A 366 19.05 -34.28 30.45
CA ALA A 366 19.70 -34.38 31.74
C ALA A 366 19.45 -35.76 32.37
N GLY A 367 20.50 -36.34 32.96
CA GLY A 367 20.43 -37.45 33.92
C GLY A 367 20.91 -38.80 33.40
N GLU A 368 22.12 -39.21 33.77
CA GLU A 368 22.34 -40.15 34.89
C GLU A 368 23.79 -40.71 34.91
N THR A 369 24.44 -40.50 36.06
CA THR A 369 25.22 -41.47 36.84
C THR A 369 26.48 -42.10 36.24
N MET A 370 27.65 -41.59 36.66
CA MET A 370 28.94 -42.30 36.61
C MET A 370 29.07 -43.24 37.82
N PRO A 371 29.64 -44.45 37.66
CA PRO A 371 29.94 -45.34 38.77
C PRO A 371 31.26 -44.95 39.45
N ALA A 372 31.28 -45.12 40.77
CA ALA A 372 32.49 -45.15 41.56
C ALA A 372 33.17 -46.51 41.37
N ASP A 373 34.49 -46.52 41.12
CA ASP A 373 35.33 -47.55 41.72
C ASP A 373 36.82 -47.17 41.83
N THR A 374 37.29 -47.38 43.05
CA THR A 374 38.60 -47.83 43.53
C THR A 374 39.93 -47.16 43.11
N SER A 375 40.51 -46.50 44.12
CA SER A 375 41.82 -46.76 44.73
C SER A 375 43.07 -46.93 43.85
N GLY A 376 44.09 -46.11 44.13
CA GLY A 376 45.46 -46.36 43.65
C GLY A 376 46.40 -45.21 44.01
N ALA A 377 46.92 -45.25 45.23
CA ALA A 377 47.87 -44.29 45.76
C ALA A 377 49.24 -44.30 45.03
N SER A 378 49.89 -43.14 44.93
CA SER A 378 51.35 -43.02 45.14
C SER A 378 51.79 -41.56 45.25
N ARG A 379 52.25 -41.26 46.48
CA ARG A 379 53.28 -40.31 46.95
C ARG A 379 53.19 -38.82 46.65
#